data_AF-A0A0R3XBY3-F1
#
_entry.id   AF-A0A0R3XBY3-F1
#
_cell.length_a   1.000
_cell.length_b   1.000
_cell.length_c   1.000
_cell.angle_alpha   90.00
_cell.angle_beta   90.00
_cell.angle_gamma   90.00
#
_symmetry.space_group_name_H-M   'P 1'
#
loop_
_entity.id
_entity.type
_entity.pdbx_description
1 polymer ?
#
loop_
_entity_poly.entity_id
_entity_poly.type
_entity_poly.pdbx_seq_one_letter_code
_entity_poly.pdbx_strand_id
1 'polypeptide(L)'
;MASYVFRVDPSDKVPPGKIGFGLAQRKWANISLDQTLSLDPCKISPDVYLSLAHFTVEMYGKKQGPRDPINSDVLSQRFSMHMGDLPLTVGQPLLFRFDQLLLSIVVKSLSGKF
;
A
#
# COMPACT_ATOMS: atom_id res chain seq x y z
N MET A 1 18.83 -11.17 -1.82
CA MET A 1 17.40 -11.49 -2.02
C MET A 1 16.59 -10.29 -1.54
N ALA A 2 15.61 -9.83 -2.31
CA ALA A 2 14.73 -8.73 -1.88
C ALA A 2 13.70 -9.27 -0.88
N SER A 3 13.53 -8.57 0.24
CA SER A 3 12.47 -8.84 1.22
C SER A 3 11.42 -7.73 1.12
N TYR A 4 10.15 -8.09 1.29
CA TYR A 4 9.01 -7.19 1.20
C TYR A 4 8.18 -7.30 2.47
N VAL A 5 7.80 -6.17 3.04
CA VAL A 5 6.97 -6.13 4.26
C VAL A 5 5.53 -5.79 3.87
N PHE A 6 4.59 -6.57 4.39
CA PHE A 6 3.15 -6.37 4.17
C PHE A 6 2.41 -6.39 5.50
N ARG A 7 1.36 -5.56 5.62
CA ARG A 7 0.32 -5.76 6.63
C ARG A 7 -0.56 -6.92 6.19
N VAL A 8 -0.90 -7.80 7.13
CA VAL A 8 -1.78 -8.95 6.88
C VAL A 8 -3.15 -8.66 7.45
N ASP A 9 -4.17 -8.69 6.60
CA ASP A 9 -5.57 -8.55 7.00
C ASP A 9 -6.27 -9.93 6.88
N PRO A 10 -7.04 -10.37 7.88
CA PRO A 10 -7.74 -11.66 7.83
C PRO A 10 -8.85 -11.66 6.78
N SER A 11 -9.07 -12.79 6.13
CA SER A 11 -10.14 -12.97 5.14
C SER A 11 -10.63 -14.42 5.11
N ASP A 12 -11.94 -14.59 5.25
CA ASP A 12 -12.65 -15.87 5.15
C ASP A 12 -12.62 -16.46 3.73
N LYS A 13 -12.31 -15.64 2.73
CA LYS A 13 -12.20 -16.04 1.31
C LYS A 13 -10.83 -16.60 0.94
N VAL A 14 -9.86 -16.56 1.85
CA VAL A 14 -8.51 -17.09 1.62
C VAL A 14 -8.38 -18.43 2.34
N PRO A 15 -8.14 -19.55 1.61
CA PRO A 15 -7.98 -20.85 2.25
C PRO A 15 -6.81 -20.89 3.24
N PRO A 16 -6.89 -21.71 4.31
CA PRO A 16 -5.78 -21.92 5.22
C PRO A 16 -4.49 -22.33 4.49
N GLY A 17 -3.35 -21.78 4.92
CA GLY A 17 -2.05 -22.01 4.28
C GLY A 17 -1.82 -21.24 2.98
N LYS A 18 -2.78 -20.42 2.53
CA LYS A 18 -2.61 -19.50 1.40
C LYS A 18 -2.60 -18.04 1.87
N ILE A 19 -2.02 -17.18 1.05
CA ILE A 19 -2.03 -15.72 1.23
C ILE A 19 -2.50 -15.06 -0.07
N GLY A 20 -3.37 -14.05 0.06
CA GLY A 20 -3.90 -13.31 -1.08
C GLY A 20 -3.06 -12.06 -1.37
N PHE A 21 -2.64 -11.89 -2.63
CA PHE A 21 -2.00 -10.67 -3.10
C PHE A 21 -2.79 -10.05 -4.26
N GLY A 22 -3.01 -8.74 -4.19
CA GLY A 22 -3.51 -7.95 -5.31
C GLY A 22 -2.54 -7.93 -6.50
N LEU A 23 -3.04 -7.63 -7.70
CA LEU A 23 -2.21 -7.60 -8.91
C LEU A 23 -1.02 -6.63 -8.79
N ALA A 24 -1.22 -5.44 -8.21
CA ALA A 24 -0.16 -4.45 -8.02
C ALA A 24 0.93 -4.97 -7.08
N GLN A 25 0.54 -5.60 -5.97
CA GLN A 25 1.47 -6.22 -5.01
C GLN A 25 2.28 -7.33 -5.65
N ARG A 26 1.64 -8.21 -6.43
CA ARG A 26 2.32 -9.30 -7.16
C ARG A 26 3.33 -8.78 -8.17
N LYS A 27 2.97 -7.77 -8.97
CA LYS A 27 3.90 -7.15 -9.92
C LYS A 27 5.09 -6.49 -9.21
N TRP A 28 4.83 -5.80 -8.10
CA TRP A 28 5.87 -5.13 -7.33
C TRP A 28 6.84 -6.10 -6.67
N ALA A 29 6.32 -7.13 -6.01
CA ALA A 29 7.14 -8.13 -5.32
C ALA A 29 7.61 -9.29 -6.21
N ASN A 30 7.28 -9.26 -7.51
CA ASN A 30 7.54 -10.32 -8.48
C ASN A 30 7.02 -11.70 -8.02
N ILE A 31 5.77 -11.75 -7.56
CA ILE A 31 5.10 -12.96 -7.06
C ILE A 31 4.18 -13.54 -8.13
N SER A 32 4.42 -14.79 -8.51
CA SER A 32 3.56 -15.56 -9.40
C SER A 32 2.39 -16.19 -8.65
N LEU A 33 1.34 -16.59 -9.39
CA LEU A 33 0.26 -17.40 -8.79
C LEU A 33 0.81 -18.77 -8.39
N ASP A 34 0.31 -19.28 -7.25
CA ASP A 34 0.69 -20.57 -6.66
C ASP A 34 2.20 -20.73 -6.37
N GLN A 35 2.94 -19.62 -6.36
CA GLN A 35 4.35 -19.61 -5.95
C GLN A 35 4.45 -19.95 -4.46
N THR A 36 5.37 -20.84 -4.12
CA THR A 36 5.74 -21.10 -2.72
C THR A 36 6.57 -19.93 -2.20
N LEU A 37 6.16 -19.36 -1.06
CA LEU A 37 6.80 -18.22 -0.43
C LEU A 37 7.23 -18.59 0.99
N SER A 38 8.39 -18.08 1.42
CA SER A 38 8.77 -18.07 2.84
C SER A 38 8.19 -16.82 3.48
N LEU A 39 7.57 -16.96 4.64
CA LEU A 39 6.96 -15.87 5.40
C LEU A 39 7.54 -15.85 6.80
N ASP A 40 8.06 -14.70 7.21
CA ASP A 40 8.57 -14.47 8.55
C ASP A 40 7.76 -13.36 9.22
N PRO A 41 7.30 -13.54 10.47
CA PRO A 41 6.66 -12.47 11.21
C PRO A 41 7.58 -11.25 11.32
N CYS A 42 7.14 -10.11 10.80
CA CYS A 42 7.89 -8.85 10.89
C CYS A 42 7.39 -8.06 12.11
N LYS A 43 8.30 -7.78 13.05
CA LYS A 43 8.05 -6.84 14.15
C LYS A 43 8.73 -5.52 13.81
N ILE A 44 7.93 -4.48 13.63
CA ILE A 44 8.44 -3.10 13.53
C ILE A 44 8.56 -2.58 14.96
N SER A 45 9.75 -2.09 15.32
CA SER A 45 9.98 -1.51 16.65
C SER A 45 8.98 -0.39 16.89
N PRO A 46 8.37 -0.29 18.08
CA PRO A 46 7.48 0.83 18.39
C PRO A 46 8.19 2.16 18.16
N ASP A 47 9.50 2.29 18.40
CA ASP A 47 10.21 3.57 18.22
C ASP A 47 10.45 3.97 16.75
N VAL A 48 9.98 3.18 15.78
CA VAL A 48 10.15 3.45 14.35
C VAL A 48 8.84 3.97 13.77
N TYR A 49 8.76 5.29 13.60
CA TYR A 49 7.60 5.96 13.01
C TYR A 49 7.99 6.78 11.79
N LEU A 50 7.03 6.91 10.88
CA LEU A 50 7.13 7.82 9.74
C LEU A 50 6.59 9.19 10.14
N SER A 51 7.44 10.21 10.06
CA SER A 51 7.05 11.61 10.27
C SER A 51 6.52 12.26 9.00
N LEU A 52 7.00 11.82 7.84
CA LEU A 52 6.63 12.33 6.53
C LEU A 52 6.76 11.25 5.46
N ALA A 53 5.78 11.20 4.57
CA ALA A 53 5.82 10.38 3.37
C ALA A 53 5.38 11.23 2.17
N HIS A 54 6.16 11.19 1.09
CA HIS A 54 5.77 11.78 -0.17
C HIS A 54 5.27 10.71 -1.13
N PHE A 55 4.19 11.01 -1.82
CA PHE A 55 3.54 10.11 -2.74
C PHE A 55 3.40 10.74 -4.12
N THR A 56 3.53 9.92 -5.16
CA THR A 56 2.96 10.21 -6.48
C THR A 56 1.54 9.65 -6.51
N VAL A 57 0.58 10.43 -7.02
CA VAL A 57 -0.84 10.05 -7.08
C VAL A 57 -1.35 10.18 -8.51
N GLU A 58 -1.94 9.12 -9.02
CA GLU A 58 -2.49 9.04 -10.38
C GLU A 58 -3.85 8.35 -10.38
N MET A 59 -4.67 8.58 -11.41
CA MET A 59 -5.91 7.82 -11.61
C MET A 59 -5.58 6.37 -12.02
N TYR A 60 -6.16 5.39 -11.32
CA TYR A 60 -5.94 3.98 -11.63
C TYR A 60 -6.89 3.48 -12.73
N GLY A 61 -6.29 2.93 -13.79
CA GLY A 61 -7.00 2.52 -15.00
C GLY A 61 -7.40 3.75 -15.81
N LYS A 62 -7.57 3.60 -17.13
CA LYS A 62 -7.90 4.68 -18.07
C LYS A 62 -9.35 5.23 -17.89
N LYS A 63 -9.82 5.40 -16.66
CA LYS A 63 -11.12 5.96 -16.34
C LYS A 63 -11.07 7.49 -16.50
N GLN A 64 -12.23 8.09 -16.74
CA GLN A 64 -12.36 9.55 -16.71
C GLN A 64 -11.78 10.09 -15.41
N GLY A 65 -11.03 11.19 -15.54
CA GLY A 65 -10.47 11.92 -14.41
C GLY A 65 -11.57 12.44 -13.48
N PRO A 66 -11.17 12.99 -12.33
CA PRO A 66 -12.13 13.55 -11.38
C PRO A 66 -12.88 14.71 -12.04
N ARG A 67 -14.19 14.82 -11.76
CA ARG A 67 -15.01 15.94 -12.24
C ARG A 67 -14.58 17.25 -11.60
N ASP A 68 -14.23 17.16 -10.32
CA ASP A 68 -13.81 18.28 -9.49
C ASP A 68 -12.35 18.10 -9.06
N PRO A 69 -11.60 19.20 -8.80
CA PRO A 69 -10.24 19.11 -8.28
C PRO A 69 -10.19 18.32 -6.97
N ILE A 70 -9.20 17.42 -6.84
CA ILE A 70 -8.98 16.68 -5.61
C ILE A 70 -8.29 17.60 -4.60
N ASN A 71 -8.91 17.82 -3.45
CA ASN A 71 -8.27 18.49 -2.32
C ASN A 71 -7.23 17.55 -1.68
N SER A 72 -5.95 17.93 -1.77
CA SER A 72 -4.82 17.14 -1.26
C SER A 72 -4.85 16.93 0.26
N ASP A 73 -5.32 17.91 1.02
CA ASP A 73 -5.37 17.84 2.49
C ASP A 73 -6.41 16.81 2.91
N VAL A 74 -7.60 16.84 2.29
CA VAL A 74 -8.66 15.86 2.54
C VAL A 74 -8.20 14.45 2.12
N LEU A 75 -7.53 14.32 0.97
CA LEU A 75 -6.97 13.05 0.52
C LEU A 75 -5.95 12.50 1.51
N SER A 76 -5.00 13.33 1.95
CA SER A 76 -3.94 12.93 2.88
C SER A 76 -4.49 12.54 4.25
N GLN A 77 -5.49 13.26 4.75
CA GLN A 77 -6.20 12.93 5.99
C GLN A 77 -6.88 11.56 5.88
N ARG A 78 -7.66 11.34 4.81
CA ARG A 78 -8.35 10.06 4.60
C ARG A 78 -7.38 8.90 4.42
N PHE A 79 -6.30 9.12 3.68
CA PHE A 79 -5.25 8.12 3.48
C PHE A 79 -4.62 7.74 4.83
N SER A 80 -4.23 8.72 5.64
CA SER A 80 -3.61 8.50 6.95
C SER A 80 -4.54 7.74 7.90
N MET A 81 -5.85 8.00 7.87
CA MET A 81 -6.82 7.28 8.70
C MET A 81 -6.97 5.80 8.33
N HIS A 82 -6.82 5.43 7.05
CA HIS A 82 -7.01 4.06 6.57
C HIS A 82 -5.71 3.25 6.50
N MET A 83 -4.59 3.93 6.32
CA MET A 83 -3.28 3.33 6.04
C MET A 83 -2.24 3.69 7.11
N GLY A 84 -2.64 4.25 8.25
CA GLY A 84 -1.72 4.73 9.28
C GLY A 84 -0.87 3.66 9.95
N ASP A 85 -1.31 2.41 9.93
CA ASP A 85 -0.62 1.23 10.44
C ASP A 85 0.04 0.38 9.31
N LEU A 86 -0.02 0.86 8.07
CA LEU A 86 0.58 0.16 6.94
C LEU A 86 2.09 0.43 6.89
N PRO A 87 2.96 -0.60 6.89
CA PRO A 87 4.36 -0.41 6.59
C PRO A 87 4.54 0.07 5.15
N LEU A 88 5.30 1.16 4.99
CA LEU A 88 5.60 1.76 3.69
C LEU A 88 7.05 1.49 3.27
N THR A 89 7.24 1.17 2.00
CA THR A 89 8.54 1.05 1.34
C THR A 89 8.62 2.00 0.16
N VAL A 90 9.75 2.67 -0.05
CA VAL A 90 9.94 3.52 -1.25
C VAL A 90 9.75 2.69 -2.53
N GLY A 91 8.97 3.21 -3.46
CA GLY A 91 8.58 2.52 -4.70
C GLY A 91 7.39 1.58 -4.57
N GLN A 92 6.84 1.38 -3.36
CA GLN A 92 5.66 0.53 -3.15
C GLN A 92 4.42 1.14 -3.82
N PRO A 93 3.75 0.39 -4.71
CA PRO A 93 2.47 0.80 -5.27
C PRO A 93 1.33 0.40 -4.34
N LEU A 94 0.39 1.32 -4.15
CA LEU A 94 -0.82 1.17 -3.36
C LEU A 94 -2.02 1.56 -4.23
N LEU A 95 -3.13 0.85 -4.06
CA LEU A 95 -4.41 1.26 -4.61
C LEU A 95 -5.25 1.83 -3.48
N PHE A 96 -5.70 3.07 -3.66
CA PHE A 96 -6.50 3.76 -2.66
C PHE A 96 -7.81 4.23 -3.27
N ARG A 97 -8.92 3.86 -2.63
CA ARG A 97 -10.24 4.34 -3.04
C ARG A 97 -10.53 5.65 -2.33
N PHE A 98 -10.71 6.71 -3.10
CA PHE A 98 -11.13 8.02 -2.63
C PHE A 98 -12.48 8.33 -3.26
N ASP A 99 -13.55 8.19 -2.47
CA ASP A 99 -14.94 8.20 -2.93
C ASP A 99 -15.16 7.21 -4.09
N GLN A 100 -15.50 7.71 -5.28
CA GLN A 100 -15.72 6.91 -6.49
C GLN A 100 -14.44 6.73 -7.32
N LEU A 101 -13.35 7.42 -6.96
CA LEU A 101 -12.08 7.37 -7.66
C LEU A 101 -11.24 6.24 -7.09
N LEU A 102 -10.59 5.50 -7.99
CA LEU A 102 -9.54 4.57 -7.61
C LEU A 102 -8.21 5.22 -8.01
N LEU A 103 -7.35 5.45 -7.03
CA LEU A 103 -6.07 6.12 -7.18
C LEU A 103 -4.94 5.09 -7.10
N SER A 104 -3.95 5.25 -7.97
CA SER A 104 -2.66 4.60 -7.88
C SER A 104 -1.72 5.53 -7.13
N ILE A 105 -1.27 5.09 -5.96
CA ILE A 105 -0.37 5.86 -5.08
C ILE A 105 0.96 5.13 -5.05
N VAL A 106 2.06 5.84 -5.31
CA VAL A 106 3.42 5.27 -5.24
C VAL A 106 4.24 6.04 -4.22
N VAL A 107 4.87 5.34 -3.29
CA VAL A 107 5.75 5.94 -2.28
C VAL A 107 6.99 6.49 -2.96
N LYS A 108 7.21 7.80 -2.90
CA LYS A 108 8.36 8.47 -3.52
C LYS A 108 9.52 8.68 -2.55
N SER A 109 9.23 9.08 -1.31
CA SER A 109 10.22 9.14 -0.24
C SER A 109 9.57 9.04 1.13
N LEU A 110 10.36 8.60 2.11
CA LEU A 110 9.97 8.42 3.50
C LEU A 110 10.97 9.14 4.41
N SER A 111 10.49 9.70 5.51
CA SER A 111 11.35 10.30 6.54
C SER A 111 10.83 9.91 7.92
N GLY A 112 11.67 9.19 8.66
CA GLY A 112 11.47 8.96 10.10
C GLY A 112 12.07 10.09 10.91
N LYS A 113 11.48 10.40 12.06
CA LYS A 113 12.13 11.19 13.10
C LYS A 113 12.17 10.37 14.38
N PHE A 114 13.28 10.51 15.09
CA PHE A 114 13.53 10.00 16.42
C PHE A 114 13.01 11.00 17.46
#